data_AF-A0A1F2JLQ2-F1
#
_entry.id   AF-A0A1F2JLQ2-F1
#
_cell.length_a   1.000
_cell.length_b   1.000
_cell.length_c   1.000
_cell.angle_alpha   90.00
_cell.angle_beta   90.00
_cell.angle_gamma   90.00
#
_symmetry.space_group_name_H-M   'P 1'
#
loop_
_entity.id
_entity.type
_entity.pdbx_description
1 polymer ?
#
loop_
_entity_poly.entity_id
_entity_poly.type
_entity_poly.pdbx_seq_one_letter_code
_entity_poly.pdbx_strand_id
1 'polypeptide(L)'
;MERPYDGIAIIEQTPNGYQITIPAKKHVPVMMFLSLWLVAWAVGFMFVGSAYLNDFFNNGTKGLGFDRLFTIVWLAGWTIVGLFVIKTLLWYLIGKEIIL
;
A
#
# COMPACT_ATOMS: atom_id res chain seq x y z
N MET A 1 -22.36 -5.35 -33.84
CA MET A 1 -21.09 -6.04 -33.58
C MET A 1 -20.71 -5.73 -32.15
N GLU A 2 -20.96 -6.66 -31.23
CA GLU A 2 -20.60 -6.51 -29.83
C GLU A 2 -19.07 -6.54 -29.72
N ARG A 3 -18.49 -5.55 -29.04
CA ARG A 3 -17.04 -5.49 -28.82
C ARG A 3 -16.69 -6.60 -27.82
N PRO A 4 -15.62 -7.39 -28.03
CA PRO A 4 -15.15 -8.31 -27.01
C PRO A 4 -14.75 -7.45 -25.81
N TYR A 5 -15.50 -7.55 -24.72
CA TYR A 5 -15.12 -6.91 -23.47
C TYR A 5 -13.86 -7.62 -22.96
N ASP A 6 -12.79 -6.86 -22.78
CA ASP A 6 -11.48 -7.28 -22.25
C ASP A 6 -11.53 -7.73 -20.77
N GLY A 7 -12.73 -7.96 -20.23
CA GLY A 7 -13.00 -8.24 -18.81
C GLY A 7 -13.35 -9.70 -18.56
N ILE A 8 -12.74 -10.29 -17.52
CA ILE A 8 -12.98 -11.67 -17.07
C ILE A 8 -14.12 -11.68 -16.03
N ALA A 9 -15.29 -11.14 -16.39
CA ALA A 9 -16.44 -11.17 -15.48
C ALA A 9 -17.00 -12.60 -15.41
N ILE A 10 -17.15 -13.12 -14.20
CA ILE A 10 -17.72 -14.45 -13.94
C ILE A 10 -19.16 -14.25 -13.48
N ILE A 11 -20.11 -14.89 -14.16
CA ILE A 11 -21.53 -14.81 -13.81
C ILE A 11 -21.98 -16.19 -13.32
N GLU A 12 -22.48 -16.26 -12.09
CA GLU A 12 -23.02 -17.48 -11.49
C GLU A 12 -24.50 -17.28 -11.15
N GLN A 13 -25.35 -18.23 -11.57
CA GLN A 13 -26.74 -18.27 -11.11
C GLN A 13 -26.79 -18.95 -9.75
N THR A 14 -27.27 -18.22 -8.74
CA THR A 14 -27.55 -18.74 -7.41
C THR A 14 -29.07 -18.83 -7.19
N PRO A 15 -29.56 -19.66 -6.25
CA PRO A 15 -30.99 -19.76 -5.94
C PRO A 15 -31.66 -18.44 -5.56
N ASN A 16 -30.86 -17.45 -5.13
CA ASN A 16 -31.31 -16.12 -4.72
C ASN A 16 -31.18 -15.04 -5.82
N GLY A 17 -30.60 -15.35 -6.99
CA GLY A 17 -30.38 -14.35 -8.04
C GLY A 17 -29.12 -14.61 -8.89
N TYR A 18 -28.59 -13.54 -9.50
CA TYR A 18 -27.34 -13.58 -10.28
C TYR A 18 -26.21 -13.00 -9.45
N GLN A 19 -25.10 -13.73 -9.33
CA GLN A 19 -23.87 -13.24 -8.71
C GLN A 19 -22.86 -12.92 -9.81
N ILE A 20 -22.42 -11.67 -9.90
CA ILE A 20 -21.42 -11.22 -10.87
C ILE A 20 -20.13 -10.92 -10.11
N THR A 21 -19.05 -11.62 -10.46
CA THR A 21 -17.70 -11.39 -9.91
C THR A 21 -16.81 -10.73 -10.95
N ILE A 22 -16.29 -9.56 -10.65
CA ILE A 22 -15.36 -8.80 -11.50
C ILE A 22 -13.99 -8.78 -10.83
N PRO A 23 -12.98 -9.52 -11.34
CA PRO A 23 -11.64 -9.48 -10.77
C PRO A 23 -10.97 -8.13 -11.02
N ALA A 24 -10.17 -7.65 -10.07
CA ALA A 24 -9.45 -6.39 -10.21
C ALA A 24 -8.49 -6.43 -11.42
N LYS A 25 -8.47 -5.34 -12.20
CA LYS A 25 -7.60 -5.22 -13.36
C LYS A 25 -6.13 -5.17 -12.92
N LYS A 26 -5.36 -6.16 -13.37
CA LYS A 26 -3.94 -6.30 -13.03
C LYS A 26 -3.08 -5.41 -13.92
N HIS A 27 -2.62 -4.27 -13.39
CA HIS A 27 -1.67 -3.39 -14.06
C HIS A 27 -0.24 -3.78 -13.69
N VAL A 28 0.35 -4.73 -14.43
CA VAL A 28 1.66 -5.32 -14.12
C VAL A 28 2.79 -4.28 -13.92
N PRO A 29 2.94 -3.24 -14.77
CA PRO A 29 3.99 -2.22 -14.56
C PRO A 29 3.80 -1.44 -13.25
N VAL A 30 2.55 -1.13 -12.88
CA VAL A 30 2.20 -0.42 -11.64
C VAL A 30 2.53 -1.29 -10.44
N MET A 31 2.19 -2.58 -10.48
CA MET A 31 2.53 -3.54 -9.41
C MET A 31 4.05 -3.65 -9.21
N MET A 32 4.83 -3.72 -10.29
CA MET A 32 6.29 -3.78 -10.20
C MET A 32 6.87 -2.50 -9.58
N PHE A 33 6.41 -1.34 -10.04
CA PHE A 33 6.81 -0.05 -9.49
C PHE A 33 6.47 0.05 -8.00
N LEU A 34 5.25 -0.27 -7.60
CA LEU A 34 4.82 -0.23 -6.20
C LEU A 34 5.60 -1.21 -5.33
N SER A 35 5.97 -2.39 -5.84
CA SER A 35 6.79 -3.36 -5.12
C SER A 35 8.20 -2.86 -4.89
N LEU A 36 8.85 -2.29 -5.92
CA LEU A 36 10.17 -1.66 -5.79
C LEU A 36 10.13 -0.44 -4.86
N TRP A 37 9.07 0.36 -4.98
CA TRP A 37 8.84 1.50 -4.12
C TRP A 37 8.69 1.07 -2.66
N LEU A 38 8.02 -0.07 -2.39
CA LEU A 38 7.88 -0.62 -1.05
C LEU A 38 9.24 -1.03 -0.42
N VAL A 39 10.17 -1.53 -1.24
CA VAL A 39 11.54 -1.80 -0.79
C VAL A 39 12.23 -0.49 -0.40
N ALA A 40 12.14 0.54 -1.25
CA ALA A 40 12.71 1.86 -0.94
C ALA A 40 12.08 2.48 0.32
N TRP A 41 10.77 2.29 0.51
CA TRP A 41 10.05 2.71 1.71
C TRP A 41 10.61 2.04 2.97
N ALA A 42 10.82 0.72 2.95
CA ALA A 42 11.36 -0.04 4.08
C ALA A 42 12.82 0.36 4.39
N VAL A 43 13.65 0.53 3.36
CA VAL A 43 15.03 1.01 3.50
C VAL A 43 15.06 2.42 4.10
N GLY A 44 14.22 3.34 3.61
CA GLY A 44 14.09 4.69 4.14
C GLY A 44 13.66 4.71 5.62
N PHE A 45 12.69 3.85 5.97
CA PHE A 45 12.24 3.70 7.36
C PHE A 45 13.39 3.20 8.26
N MET A 46 14.13 2.17 7.84
CA MET A 46 15.27 1.66 8.60
C MET A 46 16.39 2.68 8.73
N PHE A 47 16.72 3.41 7.66
CA PHE A 47 17.78 4.41 7.66
C PHE A 47 17.46 5.58 8.61
N VAL A 48 16.30 6.21 8.44
CA VAL A 48 15.90 7.36 9.26
C VAL A 48 15.57 6.93 10.69
N GLY A 49 14.90 5.78 10.86
CA GLY A 49 14.54 5.25 12.17
C GLY A 49 15.77 4.85 13.00
N SER A 50 16.77 4.21 12.39
CA SER A 50 18.02 3.86 13.10
C SER A 50 18.84 5.10 13.46
N ALA A 51 18.94 6.09 12.55
CA ALA A 51 19.59 7.36 12.85
C ALA A 51 18.90 8.08 14.02
N TYR A 52 17.56 8.13 14.01
CA TYR A 52 16.77 8.75 15.07
C TYR A 52 16.93 8.02 16.42
N LEU A 53 16.90 6.68 16.43
CA LEU A 53 17.10 5.89 17.65
C LEU A 53 18.52 6.07 18.21
N ASN A 54 19.55 6.06 17.36
CA ASN A 54 20.93 6.28 17.78
C ASN A 54 21.12 7.67 18.39
N ASP A 55 20.54 8.72 17.78
CA ASP A 55 20.56 10.06 18.36
C ASP A 55 19.86 10.10 19.73
N PHE A 56 18.69 9.45 19.83
CA PHE A 56 17.92 9.39 21.06
C PHE A 56 18.70 8.73 22.22
N PHE A 57 19.36 7.61 21.97
CA PHE A 57 20.16 6.91 22.99
C PHE A 57 21.45 7.65 23.36
N ASN A 58 22.13 8.27 22.38
CA ASN A 58 23.42 8.93 22.61
C ASN A 58 23.29 10.32 23.25
N ASN A 59 22.28 11.09 22.84
CA ASN A 59 22.13 12.50 23.25
C ASN A 59 20.99 12.72 24.27
N GLY A 60 20.18 11.68 24.54
CA GLY A 60 19.05 11.74 25.46
C GLY A 60 17.95 12.73 25.04
N THR A 61 17.00 12.97 25.94
CA THR A 61 15.88 13.90 25.77
C THR A 61 16.27 15.35 26.04
N LYS A 62 17.42 15.82 25.51
CA LYS A 62 17.79 17.24 25.50
C LYS A 62 16.81 18.04 24.62
N GLY A 63 15.61 18.29 25.13
CA GLY A 63 14.52 18.96 24.44
C GLY A 63 13.98 18.21 23.22
N LEU A 64 12.67 18.31 22.98
CA LEU A 64 12.10 18.01 21.67
C LEU A 64 12.32 19.24 20.78
N GLY A 65 13.50 19.30 20.16
CA GLY A 65 13.78 20.26 19.10
C GLY A 65 12.82 20.11 17.92
N PHE A 66 12.66 21.17 17.13
CA PHE A 66 11.79 21.19 15.95
C PHE A 66 12.17 20.10 14.93
N ASP A 67 13.46 19.81 14.81
CA ASP A 67 14.05 18.73 14.00
C ASP A 67 13.55 17.34 14.40
N ARG A 68 13.49 17.06 15.70
CA ARG A 68 13.00 15.78 16.23
C ARG A 68 11.50 15.62 16.03
N LEU A 69 10.74 16.67 16.32
CA LEU A 69 9.29 16.67 16.08
C LEU A 69 8.95 16.49 14.60
N PHE A 70 9.65 17.21 13.72
CA PHE A 70 9.52 17.04 12.27
C PHE A 70 9.81 15.60 11.86
N THR A 71 10.89 14.99 12.36
CA THR A 71 11.27 13.61 12.03
C THR A 71 10.20 12.61 12.47
N ILE A 72 9.61 12.77 13.66
CA ILE A 72 8.53 11.90 14.14
C ILE A 72 7.30 12.01 13.24
N VAL A 73 6.84 13.24 12.96
CA VAL A 73 5.65 13.47 12.11
C VAL A 73 5.91 12.96 10.69
N TRP A 74 7.10 13.20 10.16
CA TRP A 74 7.53 12.69 8.87
C TRP A 74 7.53 11.16 8.84
N LEU A 75 8.08 10.48 9.85
CA LEU A 75 8.07 9.01 9.95
C LEU A 75 6.65 8.44 10.08
N ALA A 76 5.76 9.13 10.80
CA ALA A 76 4.35 8.75 10.88
C ALA A 76 3.68 8.84 9.50
N GLY A 77 3.89 9.95 8.79
CA GLY A 77 3.42 10.13 7.41
C GLY A 77 4.00 9.06 6.47
N TRP A 78 5.31 8.81 6.57
CA TRP A 78 6.01 7.78 5.80
C TRP A 78 5.35 6.41 6.03
N THR A 79 5.03 6.08 7.29
CA THR A 79 4.36 4.82 7.65
C THR A 79 2.99 4.67 7.00
N ILE A 80 2.20 5.74 7.00
CA ILE A 80 0.87 5.77 6.37
C ILE A 80 0.96 5.50 4.86
N VAL A 81 1.92 6.13 4.18
CA VAL A 81 2.11 5.91 2.73
C VAL A 81 2.54 4.46 2.46
N GLY A 82 3.41 3.88 3.28
CA GLY A 82 3.78 2.46 3.18
C GLY A 82 2.59 1.52 3.30
N LEU A 83 1.76 1.72 4.33
CA LEU A 83 0.53 0.94 4.54
C LEU A 83 -0.45 1.09 3.37
N PHE A 84 -0.57 2.31 2.81
CA PHE A 84 -1.39 2.55 1.64
C PHE A 84 -0.90 1.78 0.40
N VAL A 85 0.41 1.73 0.18
CA VAL A 85 1.01 0.96 -0.93
C VAL A 85 0.81 -0.54 -0.73
N ILE A 86 0.99 -1.07 0.48
CA ILE A 86 0.71 -2.48 0.80
C ILE A 86 -0.76 -2.82 0.53
N LYS A 87 -1.70 -1.99 1.01
CA LYS A 87 -3.14 -2.17 0.76
C LYS A 87 -3.43 -2.19 -0.74
N THR A 88 -2.84 -1.27 -1.49
CA THR A 88 -3.00 -1.16 -2.95
C THR A 88 -2.47 -2.40 -3.67
N LEU A 89 -1.29 -2.91 -3.28
CA LEU A 89 -0.73 -4.14 -3.83
C LEU A 89 -1.61 -5.36 -3.52
N LEU A 90 -2.12 -5.48 -2.30
CA LEU A 90 -3.05 -6.55 -1.91
C LEU A 90 -4.34 -6.51 -2.75
N TRP A 91 -4.89 -5.31 -2.98
CA TRP A 91 -6.05 -5.12 -3.85
C TRP A 91 -5.76 -5.57 -5.29
N TYR A 92 -4.60 -5.22 -5.83
CA TYR A 92 -4.19 -5.64 -7.16
C TYR A 92 -3.95 -7.16 -7.28
N LEU A 93 -3.54 -7.83 -6.21
CA LEU A 93 -3.27 -9.27 -6.20
C LEU A 93 -4.54 -10.13 -6.01
N ILE A 94 -5.44 -9.74 -5.10
CA ILE A 94 -6.55 -10.58 -4.61
C ILE A 94 -7.93 -9.89 -4.76
N GLY A 95 -7.96 -8.59 -5.05
CA GLY A 95 -9.20 -7.81 -5.15
C GLY A 95 -10.16 -8.35 -6.21
N LYS A 96 -11.42 -8.44 -5.82
CA LYS A 96 -12.55 -8.75 -6.69
C LYS A 96 -13.78 -7.99 -6.21
N GLU A 97 -14.55 -7.47 -7.14
CA GLU A 97 -15.84 -6.85 -6.87
C GLU A 97 -16.92 -7.93 -7.05
N ILE A 98 -17.84 -8.03 -6.10
CA ILE A 98 -18.97 -8.98 -6.13
C ILE A 98 -20.25 -8.14 -6.14
N ILE A 99 -21.09 -8.34 -7.15
CA ILE A 99 -22.40 -7.71 -7.30
C ILE A 99 -23.45 -8.81 -7.16
N LEU A 100 -24.48 -8.57 -6.33
CA LEU A 100 -25.60 -9.47 -6.02
C LEU A 100 -26.92 -8.93 -6.56
#